data_AF-A0AA48KR70-F1
#
_entry.id   AF-A0AA48KR70-F1
#
_cell.length_a   1.000
_cell.length_b   1.000
_cell.length_c   1.000
_cell.angle_alpha   90.00
_cell.angle_beta   90.00
_cell.angle_gamma   90.00
#
_symmetry.space_group_name_H-M   'P 1'
#
loop_
_entity.id
_entity.type
_entity.pdbx_description
1 polymer ?
#
loop_
_entity_poly.entity_id
_entity_poly.type
_entity_poly.pdbx_seq_one_letter_code
_entity_poly.pdbx_strand_id
1 'polypeptide(L)'
;MDFSKDYKELGEIIVKKLRDENFEYYEKNRDFGKSMSEKEYSELPRNPNLAPEFQKLEDERFEFFNGLNERQIEILNRLVLNILDSTAFNFLREIEENLNDSKSLGLTINGHQVENITTEFLSGTLFGEYFLWTEKNSKFGEFQQ
;
A
#
# COMPACT_ATOMS: atom_id res chain seq x y z
N MET A 1 -26.48 17.89 7.31
CA MET A 1 -25.39 17.90 6.33
C MET A 1 -24.43 16.83 6.79
N ASP A 2 -24.44 15.70 6.10
CA ASP A 2 -23.92 14.40 6.56
C ASP A 2 -22.54 14.14 5.92
N PHE A 3 -21.66 15.15 5.99
CA PHE A 3 -20.40 15.17 5.25
C PHE A 3 -19.30 14.28 5.86
N SER A 4 -19.43 13.90 7.13
CA SER A 4 -18.39 13.10 7.84
C SER A 4 -18.12 11.69 7.26
N LYS A 5 -19.00 11.19 6.38
CA LYS A 5 -18.90 9.83 5.85
C LYS A 5 -17.91 9.72 4.70
N ASP A 6 -17.87 10.72 3.81
CA ASP A 6 -17.06 10.67 2.58
C ASP A 6 -15.54 10.77 2.87
N TYR A 7 -15.15 11.45 3.95
CA TYR A 7 -13.74 11.59 4.39
C TYR A 7 -13.14 10.31 4.94
N LYS A 8 -13.93 9.59 5.77
CA LYS A 8 -13.53 8.27 6.27
C LYS A 8 -13.32 7.30 5.11
N GLU A 9 -14.21 7.36 4.11
CA GLU A 9 -14.10 6.52 2.92
C GLU A 9 -12.82 6.82 2.12
N LEU A 10 -12.41 8.09 1.98
CA LEU A 10 -11.14 8.43 1.31
C LEU A 10 -9.91 7.92 2.09
N GLY A 11 -9.87 8.14 3.40
CA GLY A 11 -8.79 7.66 4.27
C GLY A 11 -8.67 6.13 4.25
N GLU A 12 -9.82 5.43 4.33
CA GLU A 12 -9.90 3.98 4.17
C GLU A 12 -9.41 3.51 2.79
N ILE A 13 -9.81 4.20 1.71
CA ILE A 13 -9.35 3.88 0.35
C ILE A 13 -7.84 4.05 0.25
N ILE A 14 -7.27 5.11 0.80
CA ILE A 14 -5.84 5.39 0.73
C ILE A 14 -5.05 4.34 1.50
N VAL A 15 -5.40 4.06 2.76
CA VAL A 15 -4.76 3.01 3.56
C VAL A 15 -4.89 1.66 2.83
N LYS A 16 -6.08 1.31 2.35
CA LYS A 16 -6.31 0.04 1.67
C LYS A 16 -5.49 -0.08 0.37
N LYS A 17 -5.51 0.93 -0.49
CA LYS A 17 -4.94 0.87 -1.84
C LYS A 17 -3.44 1.13 -1.87
N LEU A 18 -2.94 2.06 -1.06
CA LEU A 18 -1.52 2.40 -1.07
C LEU A 18 -0.71 1.53 -0.11
N ARG A 19 -1.30 1.07 0.99
CA ARG A 19 -0.60 0.27 2.00
C ARG A 19 -1.00 -1.20 1.95
N ASP A 20 -2.23 -1.53 2.33
CA ASP A 20 -2.60 -2.91 2.64
C ASP A 20 -2.56 -3.83 1.41
N GLU A 21 -3.17 -3.44 0.28
CA GLU A 21 -3.15 -4.26 -0.94
C GLU A 21 -1.74 -4.42 -1.53
N ASN A 22 -0.88 -3.41 -1.41
CA ASN A 22 0.53 -3.50 -1.84
C ASN A 22 1.35 -4.40 -0.91
N PHE A 23 1.09 -4.33 0.40
CA PHE A 23 1.75 -5.23 1.34
C PHE A 23 1.27 -6.68 1.17
N GLU A 24 -0.03 -6.91 0.98
CA GLU A 24 -0.58 -8.24 0.63
C GLU A 24 0.05 -8.81 -0.66
N TYR A 25 0.29 -7.97 -1.66
CA TYR A 25 0.99 -8.38 -2.88
C TYR A 25 2.45 -8.78 -2.59
N TYR A 26 3.15 -7.99 -1.78
CA TYR A 26 4.50 -8.32 -1.32
C TYR A 26 4.52 -9.66 -0.52
N GLU A 27 3.60 -9.85 0.43
CA GLU A 27 3.51 -11.06 1.24
C GLU A 27 3.29 -12.31 0.38
N LYS A 28 2.41 -12.24 -0.63
CA LYS A 28 2.21 -13.35 -1.57
C LYS A 28 3.50 -13.77 -2.27
N ASN A 29 4.32 -12.80 -2.70
CA ASN A 29 5.59 -13.06 -3.36
C ASN A 29 6.62 -13.65 -2.39
N ARG A 30 6.70 -13.09 -1.18
CA ARG A 30 7.56 -13.60 -0.10
C ARG A 30 7.20 -15.04 0.24
N ASP A 31 5.93 -15.30 0.51
CA ASP A 31 5.42 -16.61 0.94
C ASP A 31 5.62 -17.65 -0.17
N PHE A 32 5.43 -17.27 -1.43
CA PHE A 32 5.77 -18.12 -2.56
C PHE A 32 7.26 -18.45 -2.59
N GLY A 33 8.14 -17.46 -2.42
CA GLY A 33 9.58 -17.64 -2.32
C GLY A 33 10.04 -18.54 -1.16
N LYS A 34 9.22 -18.67 -0.11
CA LYS A 34 9.46 -19.58 1.04
C LYS A 34 8.73 -20.91 0.93
N SER A 35 7.84 -21.09 -0.05
CA SER A 35 6.94 -22.24 -0.11
C SER A 35 7.60 -23.56 -0.50
N MET A 36 8.77 -23.52 -1.14
CA MET A 36 9.51 -24.69 -1.62
C MET A 36 11.01 -24.38 -1.69
N SER A 37 11.84 -25.39 -1.93
CA SER A 37 13.27 -25.22 -2.18
C SER A 37 13.57 -24.71 -3.60
N GLU A 38 14.73 -24.10 -3.80
CA GLU A 38 15.22 -23.70 -5.14
C GLU A 38 15.24 -24.88 -6.14
N LYS A 39 15.56 -26.08 -5.66
CA LYS A 39 15.56 -27.28 -6.51
C LYS A 39 14.14 -27.60 -6.99
N GLU A 40 13.17 -27.63 -6.10
CA GLU A 40 11.76 -27.88 -6.46
C GLU A 40 11.24 -26.79 -7.41
N TYR A 41 11.60 -25.53 -7.18
CA TYR A 41 11.24 -24.43 -8.06
C TYR A 41 11.81 -24.58 -9.47
N SER A 42 13.08 -25.01 -9.59
CA SER A 42 13.74 -25.20 -10.88
C SER A 42 13.10 -26.29 -11.76
N GLU A 43 12.37 -27.22 -11.13
CA GLU A 43 11.67 -28.31 -11.80
C GLU A 43 10.25 -27.91 -12.25
N LEU A 44 9.75 -26.73 -11.85
CA LEU A 44 8.43 -26.25 -12.26
C LEU A 44 8.37 -25.93 -13.76
N PRO A 45 7.25 -26.27 -14.43
CA PRO A 45 7.03 -25.86 -15.81
C PRO A 45 7.05 -24.33 -15.94
N ARG A 46 7.93 -23.81 -16.79
CA ARG A 46 7.99 -22.37 -17.09
C ARG A 46 6.84 -21.97 -18.00
N ASN A 47 6.30 -20.77 -17.81
CA ASN A 47 5.23 -20.25 -18.67
C ASN A 47 5.81 -19.90 -20.04
N PRO A 48 5.43 -20.60 -21.13
CA PRO A 48 6.00 -20.38 -22.46
C PRO A 48 5.61 -19.01 -23.06
N ASN A 49 4.59 -18.35 -22.50
CA ASN A 49 4.12 -17.04 -22.97
C ASN A 49 4.72 -15.88 -22.17
N LEU A 50 5.56 -16.14 -21.16
CA LEU A 50 6.19 -15.09 -20.37
C LEU A 50 7.47 -14.61 -21.07
N ALA A 51 7.66 -13.29 -21.16
CA ALA A 51 8.90 -12.76 -21.73
C ALA A 51 10.10 -13.20 -20.87
N PRO A 52 11.26 -13.53 -21.48
CA PRO A 52 12.42 -14.03 -20.74
C PRO A 52 12.89 -13.12 -19.60
N GLU A 53 12.78 -11.80 -19.78
CA GLU A 53 13.12 -10.79 -18.77
C GLU A 53 12.19 -10.82 -17.55
N PHE A 54 10.89 -11.08 -17.74
CA PHE A 54 9.96 -11.27 -16.63
C PHE A 54 10.19 -12.60 -15.93
N GLN A 55 10.48 -13.68 -16.68
CA GLN A 55 10.83 -14.97 -16.07
C GLN A 55 12.07 -14.84 -15.19
N LYS A 56 13.09 -14.13 -15.69
CA LYS A 56 14.30 -13.85 -14.92
C LYS A 56 14.00 -13.07 -13.64
N LEU A 57 13.14 -12.05 -13.70
CA LEU A 57 12.75 -11.28 -12.52
C LEU A 57 12.01 -12.14 -11.48
N GLU A 58 11.15 -13.06 -11.92
CA GLU A 58 10.46 -14.01 -11.04
C GLU A 58 11.44 -15.00 -10.39
N ASP A 59 12.45 -15.47 -11.15
CA ASP A 59 13.51 -16.34 -10.64
C ASP A 59 14.35 -15.61 -9.58
N GLU A 60 14.84 -14.41 -9.88
CA GLU A 60 15.62 -13.57 -8.95
C GLU A 60 14.83 -13.25 -7.67
N ARG A 61 13.52 -12.99 -7.81
CA ARG A 61 12.64 -12.73 -6.66
C ARG A 61 12.49 -13.98 -5.79
N PHE A 62 12.26 -15.14 -6.40
CA PHE A 62 12.14 -16.41 -5.68
C PHE A 62 13.42 -16.72 -4.91
N GLU A 63 14.58 -16.69 -5.58
CA GLU A 63 15.89 -16.95 -4.99
C GLU A 63 16.19 -15.99 -3.82
N PHE A 64 15.93 -14.70 -4.02
CA PHE A 64 16.10 -13.69 -2.98
C PHE A 64 15.31 -14.04 -1.72
N PHE A 65 14.00 -14.30 -1.84
CA PHE A 65 13.17 -14.62 -0.68
C PHE A 65 13.52 -15.97 -0.06
N ASN A 66 13.85 -16.98 -0.88
CA ASN A 66 14.21 -18.31 -0.38
C ASN A 66 15.41 -18.25 0.57
N GLY A 67 16.42 -17.45 0.18
CA GLY A 67 17.67 -17.26 0.92
C GLY A 67 17.55 -16.42 2.21
N LEU A 68 16.43 -15.72 2.44
CA LEU A 68 16.26 -14.96 3.68
C LEU A 68 15.90 -15.87 4.86
N ASN A 69 16.52 -15.62 6.01
CA ASN A 69 16.08 -16.18 7.28
C ASN A 69 14.94 -15.36 7.92
N GLU A 70 14.29 -15.92 8.95
CA GLU A 70 13.15 -15.30 9.63
C GLU A 70 13.43 -13.87 10.14
N ARG A 71 14.62 -13.64 10.70
CA ARG A 71 15.01 -12.31 11.19
C ARG A 71 15.13 -11.31 10.04
N GLN A 72 15.70 -11.73 8.90
CA GLN A 72 15.80 -10.88 7.71
C GLN A 72 14.42 -10.59 7.12
N ILE A 73 13.52 -11.57 7.12
CA ILE A 73 12.13 -11.42 6.68
C ILE A 73 11.41 -10.40 7.56
N GLU A 74 11.53 -10.50 8.89
CA GLU A 74 10.92 -9.54 9.81
C GLU A 74 11.41 -8.11 9.57
N ILE A 75 12.73 -7.94 9.38
CA ILE A 75 13.33 -6.64 9.06
C ILE A 75 12.81 -6.12 7.71
N LEU A 76 12.74 -6.98 6.69
CA LEU A 76 12.25 -6.60 5.37
C LEU A 76 10.77 -6.22 5.39
N ASN A 77 9.93 -6.98 6.11
CA ASN A 77 8.51 -6.67 6.29
C ASN A 77 8.33 -5.26 6.87
N ARG A 78 9.09 -4.93 7.93
CA ARG A 78 9.06 -3.59 8.54
C ARG A 78 9.52 -2.50 7.57
N LEU A 79 10.59 -2.76 6.81
CA LEU A 79 11.11 -1.81 5.83
C LEU A 79 10.08 -1.53 4.72
N VAL A 80 9.46 -2.58 4.16
CA VAL A 80 8.45 -2.43 3.11
C VAL A 80 7.23 -1.69 3.65
N LEU A 81 6.72 -2.05 4.84
CA LEU A 81 5.61 -1.31 5.47
C LEU A 81 5.94 0.17 5.68
N ASN A 82 7.12 0.50 6.19
CA ASN A 82 7.57 1.87 6.39
C ASN A 82 7.61 2.68 5.07
N ILE A 83 8.07 2.06 3.97
CA ILE A 83 8.08 2.68 2.64
C ILE A 83 6.65 2.94 2.14
N LEU A 84 5.76 1.95 2.30
CA LEU A 84 4.36 2.07 1.91
C LEU A 84 3.64 3.15 2.73
N ASP A 85 3.89 3.18 4.04
CA ASP A 85 3.39 4.19 4.96
C ASP A 85 3.87 5.59 4.57
N SER A 86 5.16 5.75 4.28
CA SER A 86 5.72 7.02 3.81
C SER A 86 5.13 7.46 2.48
N THR A 87 4.87 6.51 1.57
CA THR A 87 4.28 6.79 0.26
C THR A 87 2.84 7.25 0.39
N ALA A 88 2.03 6.54 1.17
CA ALA A 88 0.64 6.88 1.42
C ALA A 88 0.52 8.24 2.13
N PHE A 89 1.39 8.48 3.11
CA PHE A 89 1.48 9.76 3.82
C PHE A 89 1.85 10.91 2.88
N ASN A 90 2.86 10.75 2.03
CA ASN A 90 3.27 11.79 1.08
C ASN A 90 2.21 12.05 0.01
N PHE A 91 1.48 11.01 -0.42
CA PHE A 91 0.38 11.17 -1.37
C PHE A 91 -0.76 11.99 -0.76
N LEU A 92 -1.13 11.72 0.50
CA LEU A 92 -2.11 12.51 1.25
C LEU A 92 -1.66 13.97 1.42
N ARG A 93 -0.38 14.17 1.74
CA ARG A 93 0.21 15.50 1.83
C ARG A 93 0.09 16.29 0.54
N GLU A 94 0.40 15.65 -0.59
CA GLU A 94 0.27 16.29 -1.90
C GLU A 94 -1.18 16.66 -2.19
N ILE A 95 -2.15 15.81 -1.82
CA ILE A 95 -3.57 16.17 -1.91
C ILE A 95 -3.84 17.41 -1.06
N GLU A 96 -3.43 17.45 0.21
CA GLU A 96 -3.62 18.59 1.11
C GLU A 96 -3.06 19.90 0.55
N GLU A 97 -1.81 19.88 0.12
CA GLU A 97 -1.09 21.08 -0.34
C GLU A 97 -1.68 21.62 -1.66
N ASN A 98 -2.35 20.76 -2.45
CA ASN A 98 -3.00 21.14 -3.71
C ASN A 98 -4.51 21.39 -3.61
N LEU A 99 -5.12 21.19 -2.44
CA LEU A 99 -6.49 21.62 -2.15
C LEU A 99 -6.53 23.15 -2.00
N ASN A 100 -6.45 23.85 -3.12
CA ASN A 100 -6.55 25.30 -3.18
C ASN A 100 -8.03 25.70 -3.13
N ASP A 101 -8.42 26.69 -2.32
CA ASP A 101 -9.82 27.14 -2.11
C ASP A 101 -10.61 27.47 -3.39
N SER A 102 -9.91 27.64 -4.51
CA SER A 102 -10.47 27.99 -5.83
C SER A 102 -10.45 26.85 -6.86
N LYS A 103 -9.88 25.69 -6.54
CA LYS A 103 -9.77 24.52 -7.43
C LYS A 103 -10.05 23.26 -6.62
N SER A 104 -11.30 22.81 -6.61
CA SER A 104 -11.64 21.51 -6.02
C SER A 104 -10.94 20.40 -6.81
N LEU A 105 -10.31 19.48 -6.07
CA LEU A 105 -9.88 18.20 -6.62
C LEU A 105 -11.15 17.38 -6.84
N GLY A 106 -11.62 17.28 -8.08
CA GLY A 106 -12.80 16.50 -8.43
C GLY A 106 -12.53 15.01 -8.24
N LEU A 107 -12.80 14.50 -7.04
CA LEU A 107 -12.74 13.08 -6.70
C LEU A 107 -14.17 12.53 -6.69
N THR A 108 -14.39 11.37 -7.31
CA THR A 108 -15.66 10.65 -7.21
C THR A 108 -15.46 9.42 -6.35
N ILE A 109 -16.16 9.33 -5.22
CA ILE A 109 -16.14 8.17 -4.32
C ILE A 109 -17.53 7.54 -4.36
N ASN A 110 -17.61 6.24 -4.63
CA ASN A 110 -18.88 5.50 -4.70
C ASN A 110 -19.95 6.17 -5.60
N GLY A 111 -19.52 6.80 -6.70
CA GLY A 111 -20.41 7.49 -7.65
C GLY A 111 -20.85 8.90 -7.22
N HIS A 112 -20.38 9.40 -6.07
CA HIS A 112 -20.67 10.74 -5.58
C HIS A 112 -19.45 11.63 -5.81
N GLN A 113 -19.66 12.79 -6.44
CA GLN A 113 -18.61 13.79 -6.54
C GLN A 113 -18.38 14.42 -5.17
N VAL A 114 -17.15 14.34 -4.71
CA VAL A 114 -16.69 14.98 -3.49
C VAL A 114 -16.18 16.37 -3.88
N GLU A 115 -17.10 17.31 -4.03
CA GLU A 115 -16.80 18.63 -4.62
C GLU A 115 -16.19 19.63 -3.62
N ASN A 116 -16.22 19.35 -2.30
CA ASN A 116 -15.79 20.27 -1.26
C ASN A 116 -14.95 19.58 -0.16
N ILE A 117 -13.88 18.90 -0.55
CA ILE A 117 -12.92 18.23 0.35
C ILE A 117 -12.18 19.25 1.27
N THR A 118 -12.10 20.52 0.84
CA THR A 118 -11.30 21.59 1.46
C THR A 118 -11.68 21.91 2.91
N THR A 119 -12.97 22.00 3.25
CA THR A 119 -13.40 22.56 4.55
C THR A 119 -13.24 21.63 5.75
N GLU A 120 -13.33 20.31 5.56
CA GLU A 120 -13.23 19.34 6.66
C GLU A 120 -11.80 18.81 6.86
N PHE A 121 -11.00 18.77 5.79
CA PHE A 121 -9.55 18.50 5.84
C PHE A 121 -8.77 19.52 6.69
N LEU A 122 -9.23 20.77 6.75
CA LEU A 122 -8.58 21.85 7.51
C LEU A 122 -8.89 21.84 9.01
N SER A 123 -9.81 21.00 9.49
CA SER A 123 -10.26 21.02 10.90
C SER A 123 -9.36 20.23 11.86
N GLY A 124 -8.44 19.42 11.34
CA GLY A 124 -7.39 18.68 12.03
C GLY A 124 -6.50 18.09 10.95
N THR A 125 -5.19 18.34 11.00
CA THR A 125 -4.27 18.03 9.89
C THR A 125 -4.45 16.60 9.37
N LEU A 126 -4.52 16.40 8.05
CA LEU A 126 -4.59 15.06 7.43
C LEU A 126 -3.51 14.12 7.97
N PHE A 127 -2.37 14.71 8.33
CA PHE A 127 -1.26 14.07 8.99
C PHE A 127 -1.68 13.29 10.24
N GLY A 128 -2.43 13.92 11.15
CA GLY A 128 -2.92 13.26 12.37
C GLY A 128 -3.94 12.17 12.07
N GLU A 129 -4.75 12.38 11.03
CA GLU A 129 -5.79 11.43 10.64
C GLU A 129 -5.22 10.17 9.97
N TYR A 130 -4.13 10.26 9.19
CA TYR A 130 -3.50 9.09 8.58
C TYR A 130 -3.00 8.08 9.62
N PHE A 131 -2.37 8.55 10.70
CA PHE A 131 -1.95 7.67 11.80
C PHE A 131 -3.14 6.94 12.41
N LEU A 132 -4.24 7.67 12.67
CA LEU A 132 -5.48 7.11 13.22
C LEU A 132 -6.19 6.17 12.25
N TRP A 133 -6.16 6.45 10.95
CA TRP A 133 -6.75 5.58 9.93
C TRP A 133 -5.95 4.29 9.78
N THR A 134 -4.63 4.37 9.84
CA THR A 134 -3.76 3.19 9.79
C THR A 134 -4.01 2.29 11.01
N GLU A 135 -4.08 2.89 12.20
CA GLU A 135 -4.42 2.17 13.45
C GLU A 135 -5.81 1.50 13.39
N LYS A 136 -6.82 2.19 12.84
CA LYS A 136 -8.22 1.70 12.86
C LYS A 136 -8.57 0.76 11.71
N ASN A 137 -7.99 0.99 10.54
CA ASN A 137 -8.48 0.40 9.29
C ASN A 137 -7.48 -0.58 8.65
N SER A 138 -6.20 -0.53 9.03
CA SER A 138 -5.21 -1.42 8.45
C SER A 138 -5.16 -2.77 9.15
N LYS A 139 -4.97 -3.84 8.37
CA LYS A 139 -4.75 -5.19 8.93
C LYS A 139 -3.33 -5.42 9.42
N PHE A 140 -2.39 -4.55 9.06
CA PHE A 140 -0.96 -4.66 9.39
C PHE A 140 -0.55 -3.69 10.50
N GLY A 141 -1.49 -3.35 11.38
CA GLY A 141 -1.26 -2.54 12.58
C GLY A 141 -1.00 -1.07 12.31
N GLU A 142 -0.32 -0.43 13.25
CA GLU A 142 -0.04 1.00 13.26
C GLU A 142 1.00 1.42 12.19
N PHE A 143 1.12 2.73 12.01
CA PHE A 143 2.16 3.34 11.17
C PHE A 143 3.56 2.87 11.60
N GLN A 144 4.38 2.47 10.62
CA GLN A 144 5.75 2.03 10.87
C GLN A 144 6.75 3.17 10.64
N GLN A 145 7.56 3.51 11.65
CA GLN A 145 8.68 4.46 11.55
C GLN A 145 10.03 3.80 11.87
#